data_AF-A0A7S1X3T5-F1
#
_entry.id   AF-A0A7S1X3T5-F1
#
_cell.length_a   1.000
_cell.length_b   1.000
_cell.length_c   1.000
_cell.angle_alpha   90.00
_cell.angle_beta   90.00
_cell.angle_gamma   90.00
#
_symmetry.space_group_name_H-M   'P 1'
#
loop_
_entity.id
_entity.type
_entity.pdbx_description
1 polymer ?
#
loop_
_entity_poly.entity_id
_entity_poly.type
_entity_poly.pdbx_seq_one_letter_code
_entity_poly.pdbx_strand_id
1 'polypeptide(L)'
;AEAKLASAAAGRGEAVRLKLVKSNFMDMKAVLEREGLAARGVDAILMDLGMSSMQVDSAERGFSFMNDGPLDMRMDPDGTVTAADIVNSWSEQRLGQIFRDYGEEKYWRQFA
;
A
#
# COMPACT_ATOMS: atom_id res chain seq x y z
N ALA A 1 -7.69 10.74 -5.19
CA ALA A 1 -8.01 9.57 -6.04
C ALA A 1 -9.40 9.66 -6.66
N GLU A 2 -10.44 9.92 -5.87
CA GLU A 2 -11.85 9.94 -6.34
C GLU A 2 -12.08 10.90 -7.50
N ALA A 3 -11.59 12.15 -7.42
CA ALA A 3 -11.74 13.13 -8.48
C ALA A 3 -11.07 12.72 -9.81
N LYS A 4 -9.92 12.04 -9.75
CA LYS A 4 -9.22 11.53 -10.95
C LYS A 4 -9.97 10.35 -11.58
N LEU A 5 -10.49 9.43 -10.76
CA LEU A 5 -11.24 8.27 -11.24
C LEU A 5 -12.63 8.66 -11.79
N ALA A 6 -13.31 9.61 -11.15
CA ALA A 6 -14.56 10.17 -11.63
C ALA A 6 -14.38 10.91 -12.97
N SER A 7 -13.29 11.68 -13.12
CA SER A 7 -12.95 12.33 -14.38
C SER A 7 -12.65 11.33 -15.51
N ALA A 8 -11.94 10.24 -15.22
CA ALA A 8 -11.65 9.18 -16.20
C ALA A 8 -12.90 8.35 -16.61
N ALA A 9 -13.93 8.30 -15.76
CA ALA A 9 -15.21 7.69 -16.05
C ALA A 9 -16.09 8.56 -16.98
N ALA A 10 -16.09 9.88 -16.78
CA ALA A 10 -16.93 10.81 -17.54
C ALA A 10 -16.61 10.89 -19.04
N GLY A 11 -15.37 10.60 -19.45
CA GLY A 11 -14.92 10.70 -20.84
C GLY A 11 -15.40 9.58 -21.78
N ARG A 12 -16.09 8.54 -21.30
CA ARG A 12 -16.42 7.34 -22.10
C ARG A 12 -17.86 7.26 -22.60
N GLY A 13 -18.68 8.29 -22.40
CA GLY A 13 -20.06 8.36 -22.90
C GLY A 13 -21.08 7.51 -22.12
N GLU A 14 -20.64 6.49 -21.36
CA GLU A 14 -21.47 5.75 -20.41
C GLU A 14 -21.11 6.06 -18.96
N ALA A 15 -22.13 6.14 -18.10
CA ALA A 15 -21.96 6.38 -16.67
C ALA A 15 -21.34 5.16 -15.97
N VAL A 16 -20.04 5.21 -15.70
CA VAL A 16 -19.37 4.20 -14.87
C VAL A 16 -19.79 4.39 -13.42
N ARG A 17 -20.45 3.37 -12.84
CA ARG A 17 -20.71 3.33 -11.40
C ARG A 17 -19.43 2.95 -10.67
N LEU A 18 -18.86 3.91 -9.95
CA LEU A 18 -17.65 3.73 -9.15
C LEU A 18 -18.03 3.67 -7.66
N LYS A 19 -17.46 2.71 -6.92
CA LYS A 19 -17.52 2.64 -5.47
C LYS A 19 -16.11 2.47 -4.92
N LEU A 20 -15.70 3.39 -4.06
CA LEU A 20 -14.39 3.38 -3.42
C LEU A 20 -14.53 2.94 -1.97
N VAL A 21 -13.63 2.07 -1.52
CA VAL A 21 -13.61 1.54 -0.16
C VAL A 21 -12.18 1.62 0.36
N LYS A 22 -11.98 2.29 1.50
CA LYS A 22 -10.71 2.23 2.25
C LYS A 22 -10.68 0.91 3.04
N SER A 23 -9.88 -0.05 2.60
CA SER A 23 -9.67 -1.33 3.29
C SER A 23 -8.41 -2.00 2.72
N ASN A 24 -7.80 -2.92 3.47
CA ASN A 24 -6.75 -3.77 2.93
C ASN A 24 -7.37 -4.77 1.95
N PHE A 25 -6.72 -5.05 0.82
CA PHE A 25 -7.24 -6.00 -0.17
C PHE A 25 -7.42 -7.41 0.41
N MET A 26 -6.71 -7.78 1.49
CA MET A 26 -6.91 -9.06 2.18
C MET A 26 -8.34 -9.21 2.74
N ASP A 27 -9.00 -8.10 3.03
CA ASP A 27 -10.37 -8.05 3.58
C ASP A 27 -11.43 -7.99 2.48
N MET A 28 -11.05 -8.12 1.20
CA MET A 28 -11.95 -7.97 0.05
C MET A 28 -13.24 -8.80 0.19
N LYS A 29 -13.16 -10.02 0.71
CA LYS A 29 -14.35 -10.85 0.95
C LYS A 29 -15.32 -10.19 1.94
N ALA A 30 -14.82 -9.75 3.09
CA ALA A 30 -15.61 -9.08 4.13
C ALA A 30 -16.19 -7.75 3.61
N VAL A 31 -15.42 -7.02 2.78
CA VAL A 31 -15.91 -5.83 2.08
C VAL A 31 -17.07 -6.18 1.16
N LEU A 32 -16.93 -7.17 0.28
CA LEU A 32 -17.99 -7.58 -0.65
C LEU A 32 -19.26 -8.03 0.08
N GLU A 33 -19.12 -8.70 1.23
CA GLU A 33 -20.25 -9.09 2.08
C GLU A 33 -20.96 -7.86 2.67
N ARG A 34 -20.22 -6.94 3.29
CA ARG A 34 -20.77 -5.69 3.85
C ARG A 34 -21.45 -4.83 2.79
N GLU A 35 -20.91 -4.79 1.57
CA GLU A 35 -21.49 -4.02 0.47
C GLU A 35 -22.66 -4.73 -0.23
N GLY A 36 -23.06 -5.93 0.21
CA GLY A 36 -24.16 -6.71 -0.39
C GLY A 36 -23.84 -7.27 -1.77
N LEU A 37 -22.55 -7.37 -2.12
CA LEU A 37 -22.07 -7.83 -3.43
C LEU A 37 -21.59 -9.28 -3.43
N ALA A 38 -21.39 -9.89 -2.25
CA ALA A 38 -20.85 -11.25 -2.12
C ALA A 38 -21.65 -12.31 -2.89
N ALA A 39 -22.99 -12.22 -2.90
CA ALA A 39 -23.85 -13.17 -3.59
C ALA A 39 -23.72 -13.10 -5.12
N ARG A 40 -23.38 -11.92 -5.66
CA ARG A 40 -23.17 -11.71 -7.10
C ARG A 40 -21.74 -12.08 -7.53
N GLY A 41 -20.78 -11.98 -6.62
CA GLY A 41 -19.37 -12.15 -6.94
C GLY A 41 -18.83 -11.02 -7.82
N VAL A 42 -17.66 -11.25 -8.41
CA VAL A 42 -16.97 -10.31 -9.31
C VAL A 42 -16.59 -11.03 -10.59
N ASP A 43 -16.77 -10.36 -11.73
CA ASP A 43 -16.42 -10.92 -13.04
C ASP A 43 -14.90 -10.90 -13.29
N ALA A 44 -14.20 -9.93 -12.69
CA ALA A 44 -12.77 -9.74 -12.81
C ALA A 44 -12.19 -9.07 -11.57
N ILE A 45 -10.91 -9.35 -11.30
CA ILE A 45 -10.11 -8.71 -10.26
C ILE A 45 -8.85 -8.17 -10.94
N LEU A 46 -8.56 -6.88 -10.72
CA LEU A 46 -7.30 -6.26 -11.11
C LEU A 46 -6.53 -5.89 -9.84
N MET A 47 -5.26 -6.29 -9.78
CA MET A 47 -4.35 -5.92 -8.70
C MET A 47 -3.12 -5.25 -9.29
N ASP A 48 -2.99 -3.95 -9.04
CA ASP A 48 -1.78 -3.18 -9.31
C ASP A 48 -0.98 -3.11 -8.01
N LEU A 49 0.05 -3.95 -7.90
CA LEU A 49 0.81 -4.14 -6.68
C LEU A 49 2.06 -3.25 -6.70
N GLY A 50 2.26 -2.52 -5.60
CA GLY A 50 3.41 -1.64 -5.44
C GLY A 50 3.03 -0.41 -4.64
N MET A 51 3.78 0.67 -4.88
CA MET A 51 3.54 1.98 -4.30
C MET A 51 3.06 2.95 -5.37
N SER A 52 2.14 3.84 -5.00
CA SER A 52 1.68 4.92 -5.88
C SER A 52 2.71 6.04 -5.97
N SER A 53 2.74 6.78 -7.08
CA SER A 53 3.61 7.96 -7.22
C SER A 53 3.34 8.98 -6.11
N MET A 54 2.08 9.15 -5.69
CA MET A 54 1.71 10.04 -4.59
C MET A 54 2.40 9.69 -3.27
N GLN A 55 2.74 8.41 -3.04
CA GLN A 55 3.48 7.99 -1.85
C GLN A 55 4.99 8.29 -1.96
N VAL A 56 5.54 8.26 -3.17
CA VAL A 56 6.96 8.53 -3.43
C VAL A 56 7.23 10.03 -3.51
N ASP A 57 6.33 10.78 -4.15
CA ASP A 57 6.46 12.23 -4.37
C ASP A 57 6.27 13.04 -3.08
N SER A 58 5.55 12.48 -2.11
CA SER A 58 5.26 13.09 -0.82
C SER A 58 6.33 12.71 0.21
N ALA A 59 7.22 13.66 0.52
CA ALA A 59 8.34 13.42 1.42
C ALA A 59 7.90 13.01 2.83
N GLU A 60 6.76 13.53 3.32
CA GLU A 60 6.22 13.16 4.63
C GLU A 60 5.81 11.69 4.75
N ARG A 61 5.70 10.95 3.63
CA ARG A 61 5.37 9.52 3.63
C ARG A 61 6.58 8.61 3.80
N GLY A 62 7.80 9.12 3.64
CA GLY A 62 9.03 8.38 3.91
C GLY A 62 9.38 7.26 2.94
N PHE A 63 8.76 7.19 1.75
CA PHE A 63 9.10 6.19 0.72
C PHE A 63 10.26 6.60 -0.19
N SER A 64 10.58 7.90 -0.25
CA SER A 64 11.63 8.43 -1.12
C SER A 64 12.98 8.40 -0.41
N PHE A 65 14.02 7.96 -1.12
CA PHE A 65 15.42 8.15 -0.70
C PHE A 65 15.98 9.52 -1.11
N MET A 66 15.32 10.21 -2.04
CA MET A 66 15.81 11.47 -2.61
C MET A 66 15.33 12.69 -1.84
N ASN A 67 14.14 12.61 -1.26
CA ASN A 67 13.52 13.70 -0.51
C ASN A 67 13.59 13.40 0.98
N ASP A 68 14.04 14.37 1.77
CA ASP A 68 14.14 14.21 3.22
C ASP A 68 12.76 14.21 3.90
N GLY A 69 12.55 13.31 4.85
CA GLY A 69 11.27 13.08 5.50
C GLY A 69 11.35 12.03 6.60
N PRO A 70 10.30 11.87 7.42
CA PRO A 70 10.27 10.85 8.46
C PRO A 70 10.33 9.45 7.85
N LEU A 71 11.05 8.53 8.49
CA LEU A 71 11.11 7.12 8.09
C LEU A 71 9.82 6.38 8.47
N ASP A 72 8.72 6.72 7.79
CA ASP A 72 7.38 6.19 8.05
C ASP A 72 7.10 4.91 7.24
N MET A 73 6.99 5.05 5.92
CA MET A 73 6.72 3.96 4.95
C MET A 73 5.41 3.18 5.15
N ARG A 74 4.48 3.61 6.01
CA ARG A 74 3.16 2.96 6.11
C ARG A 74 2.30 3.31 4.89
N MET A 75 1.70 2.30 4.27
CA MET A 75 0.71 2.52 3.21
C MET A 75 -0.57 3.17 3.77
N ASP A 76 -1.03 2.70 4.92
CA ASP A 76 -2.09 3.32 5.71
C ASP A 76 -1.47 4.15 6.86
N PRO A 77 -1.61 5.48 6.86
CA PRO A 77 -1.09 6.34 7.92
C PRO A 77 -1.64 6.03 9.32
N ASP A 78 -2.77 5.34 9.41
CA ASP A 78 -3.38 4.92 10.68
C ASP A 78 -2.75 3.63 11.26
N GLY A 79 -1.82 2.99 10.53
CA GLY A 79 -1.12 1.79 10.99
C GLY A 79 -0.24 2.04 12.22
N THR A 80 0.08 1.02 13.01
CA THR A 80 0.70 1.23 14.33
C THR A 80 2.23 1.17 14.37
N VAL A 81 2.89 0.70 13.31
CA VAL A 81 4.34 0.47 13.27
C VAL A 81 4.93 1.18 12.06
N THR A 82 5.89 2.08 12.29
CA THR A 82 6.65 2.78 11.24
C THR A 82 7.93 2.02 10.88
N ALA A 83 8.53 2.33 9.75
CA ALA A 83 9.87 1.84 9.41
C ALA A 83 10.92 2.29 10.44
N ALA A 84 10.80 3.50 10.99
CA ALA A 84 11.63 3.99 12.09
C ALA A 84 11.53 3.10 13.33
N ASP A 85 10.32 2.68 13.71
CA ASP A 85 10.13 1.77 14.85
C ASP A 85 10.83 0.44 14.59
N ILE A 86 10.70 -0.09 13.37
CA ILE A 86 11.30 -1.38 13.00
C ILE A 86 12.83 -1.32 13.13
N VAL A 87 13.50 -0.38 12.46
CA VAL A 87 14.97 -0.33 12.44
C VAL A 87 15.58 0.01 13.79
N ASN A 88 14.86 0.75 14.65
CA ASN A 88 15.38 1.17 15.96
C ASN A 88 15.04 0.20 17.10
N SER A 89 14.06 -0.70 16.93
CA SER A 89 13.58 -1.54 18.04
C SER A 89 13.60 -3.05 17.78
N TRP A 90 13.66 -3.49 16.52
CA TRP A 90 13.69 -4.92 16.22
C TRP A 90 15.10 -5.47 16.33
N SER A 91 15.23 -6.74 16.71
CA SER A 91 16.52 -7.41 16.81
C SER A 91 17.23 -7.51 15.45
N GLU A 92 18.56 -7.47 15.46
CA GLU A 92 19.44 -7.75 14.31
C GLU A 92 18.98 -8.98 13.51
N GLN A 93 18.70 -10.10 14.18
CA GLN A 93 18.23 -11.31 13.50
C GLN A 93 16.99 -11.09 12.64
N ARG A 94 16.05 -10.26 13.12
CA ARG A 94 14.78 -9.96 12.44
C ARG A 94 14.97 -8.96 11.32
N LEU A 95 15.82 -7.95 11.50
CA LEU A 95 16.21 -7.01 10.45
C LEU A 95 16.96 -7.75 9.32
N GLY A 96 17.89 -8.62 9.66
CA GLY A 96 18.61 -9.46 8.71
C GLY A 96 17.68 -10.36 7.88
N GLN A 97 16.62 -10.91 8.48
CA GLN A 97 15.58 -11.66 7.75
C GLN A 97 14.84 -10.77 6.74
N ILE A 98 14.44 -9.55 7.14
CA ILE A 98 13.77 -8.60 6.24
C ILE A 98 14.67 -8.27 5.05
N PHE A 99 15.92 -7.87 5.30
CA PHE A 99 16.85 -7.48 4.24
C PHE A 99 17.17 -8.65 3.30
N ARG A 100 17.29 -9.87 3.83
CA ARG A 100 17.54 -11.06 3.02
C ARG A 100 16.32 -11.50 2.21
N ASP A 101 15.17 -11.65 2.87
CA ASP A 101 14.01 -12.34 2.31
C ASP A 101 13.13 -11.38 1.47
N TYR A 102 13.06 -10.10 1.82
CA TYR A 102 12.29 -9.08 1.09
C TYR A 102 13.15 -8.10 0.30
N GLY A 103 14.36 -7.81 0.78
CA GLY A 103 15.31 -6.95 0.07
C GLY A 103 16.20 -7.71 -0.93
N GLU A 104 16.22 -9.04 -0.87
CA GLU A 104 17.14 -9.90 -1.65
C GLU A 104 18.62 -9.46 -1.51
N GLU A 105 18.97 -8.83 -0.37
CA GLU A 105 20.28 -8.19 -0.17
C GLU A 105 21.35 -9.24 0.18
N LYS A 106 22.39 -9.33 -0.65
CA LYS A 106 23.47 -10.32 -0.50
C LYS A 106 24.31 -10.06 0.75
N TYR A 107 24.46 -8.81 1.14
CA TYR A 107 25.26 -8.37 2.28
C TYR A 107 24.41 -8.12 3.53
N TRP A 108 23.21 -8.71 3.63
CA TRP A 108 22.28 -8.48 4.75
C TRP A 108 22.92 -8.64 6.15
N ARG A 109 23.94 -9.50 6.29
CA ARG A 109 24.70 -9.69 7.55
C ARG A 109 25.54 -8.49 7.98
N GLN A 110 25.81 -7.55 7.09
CA GLN A 110 26.60 -6.35 7.36
C GLN A 110 25.73 -5.16 7.78
N PHE A 111 24.42 -5.23 7.48
CA PHE A 111 23.45 -4.16 7.74
C PHE A 111 22.56 -4.42 8.95
N ALA A 112 22.50 -5.68 9.40
CA ALA A 112 21.63 -6.16 10.47
C ALA A 112 22.21 -5.84 11.86
#